data_AF-A0A5M9MZE5-F1
#
_entry.id   AF-A0A5M9MZE5-F1
#
_cell.length_a   1.000
_cell.length_b   1.000
_cell.length_c   1.000
_cell.angle_alpha   90.00
_cell.angle_beta   90.00
_cell.angle_gamma   90.00
#
_symmetry.space_group_name_H-M   'P 1'
#
loop_
_entity.id
_entity.type
_entity.pdbx_description
1 polymer ?
#
loop_
_entity_poly.entity_id
_entity_poly.type
_entity_poly.pdbx_seq_one_letter_code
_entity_poly.pdbx_strand_id
1 'polypeptide(L)'
;MAVRLPGGVRSTDSFWDLLLSQRDVSREVPQDRYNIDAFYSDSQSRAVKSVASKECSSAIVAGSSIVLTPTMTKCMSENLALAPDEACKTFDREADGFARGEAVNALYIKRLDDAVRDGDPIRPVIRSTMNSYDGQTSQMAIPSAAAQESLIRNAYTRAGHTSKSIVVSCIVIVPSNIQKQRIDPIAMKTCLELRAKLLFSANT
;
A
#
# COMPACT_ATOMS: atom_id res chain seq x y z
N MET A 1 14.84 -17.27 -16.67
CA MET A 1 14.30 -17.77 -15.38
C MET A 1 13.30 -18.87 -15.70
N ALA A 2 13.58 -20.12 -15.29
CA ALA A 2 12.65 -21.23 -15.48
C ALA A 2 11.84 -21.41 -14.20
N VAL A 3 10.55 -21.06 -14.22
CA VAL A 3 9.63 -21.32 -13.12
C VAL A 3 9.21 -22.78 -13.21
N ARG A 4 9.49 -23.59 -12.18
CA ARG A 4 8.92 -24.94 -12.07
C ARG A 4 7.45 -24.81 -11.70
N LEU A 5 6.58 -25.27 -12.59
CA LEU A 5 5.14 -25.27 -12.35
C LEU A 5 4.78 -26.26 -11.23
N PRO A 6 3.80 -25.93 -10.36
CA PRO A 6 3.34 -26.80 -9.28
C PRO A 6 2.70 -28.09 -9.83
N GLY A 7 2.48 -29.09 -8.97
CA GLY A 7 1.83 -30.34 -9.40
C GLY A 7 2.72 -31.35 -10.12
N GLY A 8 4.04 -31.16 -10.11
CA GLY A 8 4.99 -32.07 -10.77
C GLY A 8 5.06 -31.89 -12.29
N VAL A 9 4.50 -30.80 -12.83
CA VAL A 9 4.53 -30.45 -14.24
C VAL A 9 5.97 -30.23 -14.71
N ARG A 10 6.39 -31.01 -15.71
CA ARG A 10 7.75 -30.96 -16.28
C ARG A 10 7.74 -30.88 -17.81
N SER A 11 6.57 -30.86 -18.42
CA SER A 11 6.34 -30.77 -19.87
C SER A 11 5.00 -30.08 -20.16
N THR A 12 4.79 -29.66 -21.40
CA THR A 12 3.53 -29.09 -21.88
C THR A 12 2.35 -30.07 -21.75
N ASP A 13 2.55 -31.36 -22.02
CA ASP A 13 1.48 -32.36 -21.92
C ASP A 13 1.03 -32.55 -20.47
N SER A 14 1.99 -32.65 -19.54
CA SER A 14 1.68 -32.75 -18.10
C SER A 14 0.98 -31.50 -17.55
N PHE A 15 1.18 -30.34 -18.18
CA PHE A 15 0.47 -29.11 -17.85
C PHE A 15 -0.98 -29.18 -18.33
N TRP A 16 -1.23 -29.63 -19.56
CA TRP A 16 -2.57 -29.79 -20.10
C TRP A 16 -3.40 -30.82 -19.32
N ASP A 17 -2.79 -31.95 -18.95
CA ASP A 17 -3.43 -32.95 -18.09
C ASP A 17 -3.82 -32.38 -16.73
N LEU A 18 -2.96 -31.53 -16.14
CA LEU A 18 -3.24 -30.87 -14.88
C LEU A 18 -4.44 -29.90 -14.98
N LEU A 19 -4.54 -29.13 -16.06
CA LEU A 19 -5.66 -28.23 -16.31
C LEU A 19 -6.98 -29.00 -16.52
N LEU A 20 -6.95 -30.06 -17.33
CA LEU A 20 -8.14 -30.85 -17.66
C LEU A 20 -8.62 -31.69 -16.46
N SER A 21 -7.70 -32.16 -15.62
CA SER A 21 -8.02 -32.93 -14.42
C SER A 21 -8.53 -32.10 -13.25
N GLN A 22 -8.53 -30.76 -13.36
CA GLN A 22 -9.00 -29.81 -12.32
C GLN A 22 -8.39 -30.09 -10.94
N ARG A 23 -7.14 -30.58 -10.89
CA ARG A 23 -6.47 -30.87 -9.62
C ARG A 23 -5.94 -29.59 -8.99
N ASP A 24 -6.31 -29.33 -7.75
CA ASP A 24 -5.68 -28.28 -6.95
C ASP A 24 -4.25 -28.70 -6.60
N VAL A 25 -3.30 -27.85 -6.96
CA VAL A 25 -1.87 -28.03 -6.69
C VAL A 25 -1.31 -26.93 -5.80
N SER A 26 -2.20 -26.14 -5.22
CA SER A 26 -1.91 -25.26 -4.10
C SER A 26 -1.47 -26.12 -2.93
N ARG A 27 -0.30 -25.81 -2.39
CA ARG A 27 0.18 -26.41 -1.15
C ARG A 27 0.86 -25.34 -0.34
N GLU A 28 0.93 -25.59 0.96
CA GLU A 28 1.74 -24.78 1.86
C GLU A 28 3.19 -24.74 1.35
N VAL A 29 3.83 -23.57 1.43
CA VAL A 29 5.19 -23.39 0.95
C VAL A 29 6.12 -24.20 1.85
N PRO A 30 6.90 -25.16 1.32
CA PRO A 30 7.80 -25.94 2.15
C PRO A 30 8.78 -25.05 2.92
N GLN A 31 8.99 -25.32 4.21
CA GLN A 31 9.85 -24.50 5.06
C GLN A 31 11.32 -24.47 4.58
N ASP A 32 11.80 -25.53 3.93
CA ASP A 32 13.12 -25.59 3.28
C ASP A 32 13.23 -24.66 2.06
N ARG A 33 12.08 -24.33 1.43
CA ARG A 33 12.00 -23.34 0.36
C ARG A 33 11.84 -21.92 0.91
N TYR A 34 10.97 -21.75 1.92
CA TYR A 34 10.69 -20.46 2.54
C TYR A 34 10.11 -20.67 3.95
N ASN A 35 10.91 -20.36 4.98
CA ASN A 35 10.48 -20.44 6.37
C ASN A 35 9.73 -19.17 6.76
N ILE A 36 8.40 -19.19 6.65
CA ILE A 36 7.55 -18.04 6.99
C ILE A 36 7.56 -17.73 8.50
N ASP A 37 7.68 -18.75 9.35
CA ASP A 37 7.60 -18.63 10.81
C ASP A 37 8.82 -17.90 11.40
N ALA A 38 9.95 -17.91 10.69
CA ALA A 38 11.13 -17.11 11.07
C ALA A 38 10.92 -15.59 10.91
N PHE A 39 9.92 -15.17 10.13
CA PHE A 39 9.68 -13.76 9.80
C PHE A 39 8.35 -13.22 10.35
N TYR A 40 7.57 -14.07 11.02
CA TYR A 40 6.29 -13.72 11.61
C TYR A 40 6.44 -13.59 13.13
N SER A 41 6.01 -12.46 13.72
CA SER A 41 5.92 -12.33 15.18
C SER A 41 4.47 -12.48 15.64
N ASP A 42 4.25 -13.22 16.72
CA ASP A 42 2.94 -13.37 17.36
C ASP A 42 2.38 -12.06 17.93
N SER A 43 3.24 -11.05 18.14
CA SER A 43 2.78 -9.71 18.41
C SER A 43 2.23 -9.08 17.12
N GLN A 44 0.94 -8.72 17.12
CA GLN A 44 0.32 -7.84 16.10
C GLN A 44 0.90 -6.40 16.13
N SER A 45 2.14 -6.24 16.57
CA SER A 45 2.81 -4.96 16.62
C SER A 45 3.41 -4.66 15.25
N ARG A 46 3.09 -3.48 14.73
CA ARG A 46 3.65 -3.00 13.45
C ARG A 46 5.17 -2.95 13.56
N ALA A 47 5.88 -3.37 12.51
CA ALA A 47 7.34 -3.49 12.49
C ALA A 47 8.09 -2.26 13.07
N VAL A 48 7.66 -1.03 12.73
CA VAL A 48 8.25 0.20 13.28
C VAL A 48 8.12 0.29 14.80
N LYS A 49 6.97 -0.12 15.35
CA LYS A 49 6.73 -0.13 16.80
C LYS A 49 7.62 -1.16 17.49
N SER A 50 7.72 -2.38 16.97
CA SER A 50 8.56 -3.43 17.57
C SER A 50 10.07 -3.12 17.48
N VAL A 51 10.53 -2.51 16.39
CA VAL A 51 11.92 -2.05 16.28
C VAL A 51 12.19 -0.91 17.27
N ALA A 52 11.24 0.01 17.43
CA ALA A 52 11.35 1.14 18.37
C ALA A 52 11.28 0.71 19.85
N SER A 53 10.42 -0.25 20.20
CA SER A 53 10.33 -0.80 21.56
C SER A 53 11.45 -1.78 21.90
N LYS A 54 12.34 -2.08 20.94
CA LYS A 54 13.43 -3.07 21.06
C LYS A 54 12.94 -4.50 21.23
N GLU A 55 11.67 -4.79 20.92
CA GLU A 55 11.17 -6.17 20.79
C GLU A 55 11.90 -6.92 19.66
N CYS A 56 12.29 -6.19 18.60
CA CYS A 56 13.19 -6.67 17.57
C CYS A 56 14.31 -5.65 17.31
N SER A 57 15.48 -6.14 16.88
CA SER A 57 16.61 -5.29 16.49
C SER A 57 16.43 -4.68 15.10
N SER A 58 15.71 -5.38 14.23
CA SER A 58 15.43 -5.02 12.85
C SER A 58 14.18 -5.75 12.37
N ALA A 59 13.63 -5.33 11.23
CA ALA A 59 12.50 -6.01 10.60
C ALA A 59 12.54 -5.85 9.08
N ILE A 60 11.95 -6.81 8.37
CA ILE A 60 11.61 -6.68 6.95
C ILE A 60 10.13 -6.35 6.86
N VAL A 61 9.80 -5.28 6.14
CA VAL A 61 8.42 -4.88 5.82
C VAL A 61 8.21 -5.08 4.33
N ALA A 62 7.32 -6.00 3.98
CA ALA A 62 7.03 -6.31 2.58
C ALA A 62 5.55 -6.16 2.26
N GLY A 63 5.25 -5.97 0.97
CA GLY A 63 3.90 -5.92 0.43
C GLY A 63 3.90 -6.43 -1.01
N SER A 64 2.89 -7.25 -1.34
CA SER A 64 2.70 -7.80 -2.67
C SER A 64 1.26 -7.63 -3.13
N SER A 65 1.09 -7.24 -4.39
CA SER A 65 -0.19 -7.27 -5.11
C SER A 65 0.04 -8.00 -6.43
N ILE A 66 -0.70 -9.08 -6.65
CA ILE A 66 -0.62 -9.91 -7.86
C ILE A 66 -2.05 -10.24 -8.31
N VAL A 67 -2.32 -10.08 -9.60
CA VAL A 67 -3.57 -10.37 -10.28
C VAL A 67 -3.50 -11.76 -10.89
N LEU A 68 -3.84 -12.77 -10.09
CA LEU A 68 -3.77 -14.17 -10.53
C LEU A 68 -4.99 -14.62 -11.34
N THR A 69 -6.14 -13.97 -11.18
CA THR A 69 -7.40 -14.36 -11.83
C THR A 69 -8.22 -13.13 -12.23
N PRO A 70 -9.08 -13.25 -13.26
CA PRO A 70 -9.94 -12.14 -13.71
C PRO A 70 -11.11 -11.86 -12.77
N THR A 71 -11.42 -12.75 -11.81
CA THR A 71 -12.61 -12.65 -10.95
C THR A 71 -12.69 -11.32 -10.21
N MET A 72 -11.59 -10.88 -9.59
CA MET A 72 -11.57 -9.58 -8.89
C MET A 72 -11.62 -8.40 -9.85
N THR A 73 -10.99 -8.49 -11.04
CA THR A 73 -11.09 -7.43 -12.06
C THR A 73 -12.54 -7.27 -12.51
N LYS A 74 -13.22 -8.38 -12.81
CA LYS A 74 -14.62 -8.40 -13.23
C LYS A 74 -15.53 -7.76 -12.17
N CYS A 75 -15.38 -8.19 -10.91
CA CYS A 75 -16.14 -7.61 -9.79
C CYS A 75 -15.89 -6.10 -9.66
N MET A 76 -14.65 -5.63 -9.79
CA MET A 76 -14.32 -4.21 -9.73
C MET A 76 -14.86 -3.42 -10.94
N SER A 77 -14.88 -4.01 -12.14
CA SER A 77 -15.51 -3.41 -13.33
C SER A 77 -17.04 -3.31 -13.19
N GLU A 78 -17.70 -4.37 -12.70
CA GLU A 78 -19.16 -4.38 -12.46
C GLU A 78 -19.56 -3.35 -11.41
N ASN A 79 -18.70 -3.14 -10.42
CA ASN A 79 -18.85 -2.08 -9.43
C ASN A 79 -18.29 -0.72 -9.91
N LEU A 80 -18.00 -0.51 -11.20
CA LEU A 80 -17.53 0.78 -11.73
C LEU A 80 -16.32 1.40 -10.99
N ALA A 81 -15.45 0.55 -10.44
CA ALA A 81 -14.25 1.00 -9.72
C ALA A 81 -13.06 1.22 -10.68
N LEU A 82 -13.05 0.51 -11.82
CA LEU A 82 -11.95 0.58 -12.79
C LEU A 82 -12.19 1.63 -13.87
N ALA A 83 -11.12 2.31 -14.26
CA ALA A 83 -11.13 3.24 -15.39
C ALA A 83 -11.27 2.45 -16.71
N PRO A 84 -12.19 2.84 -17.62
CA PRO A 84 -12.39 2.12 -18.89
C PRO A 84 -11.17 2.13 -19.82
N ASP A 85 -10.31 3.13 -19.70
CA ASP A 85 -9.07 3.28 -20.45
C ASP A 85 -7.84 2.76 -19.71
N GLU A 86 -8.06 2.05 -18.59
CA GLU A 86 -7.01 1.39 -17.81
C GLU A 86 -5.91 2.35 -17.31
N ALA A 87 -6.25 3.63 -17.09
CA ALA A 87 -5.31 4.65 -16.63
C ALA A 87 -5.73 5.29 -15.30
N CYS A 88 -4.77 5.47 -14.39
CA CYS A 88 -4.97 6.27 -13.17
C CYS A 88 -4.78 7.77 -13.49
N LYS A 89 -5.88 8.50 -13.69
CA LYS A 89 -5.85 9.96 -13.95
C LYS A 89 -5.91 10.77 -12.65
N THR A 90 -4.99 10.50 -11.73
CA THR A 90 -5.00 11.06 -10.37
C THR A 90 -4.98 12.60 -10.41
N PHE A 91 -5.99 13.23 -9.78
CA PHE A 91 -6.25 14.69 -9.78
C PHE A 91 -6.71 15.31 -11.10
N ASP A 92 -6.93 14.52 -12.15
CA ASP A 92 -7.49 15.05 -13.39
C ASP A 92 -9.01 15.31 -13.23
N ARG A 93 -9.53 16.28 -13.98
CA ARG A 93 -10.98 16.52 -14.09
C ARG A 93 -11.70 15.30 -14.70
N GLU A 94 -11.01 14.55 -15.54
CA GLU A 94 -11.51 13.38 -16.26
C GLU A 94 -11.26 12.07 -15.52
N ALA A 95 -10.91 12.13 -14.23
CA ALA A 95 -10.65 10.95 -13.42
C ALA A 95 -11.94 10.12 -13.21
N ASP A 96 -11.90 8.88 -13.71
CA ASP A 96 -13.06 8.02 -13.95
C ASP A 96 -12.81 6.57 -13.52
N GLY A 97 -12.05 6.36 -12.46
CA GLY A 97 -11.65 5.04 -11.97
C GLY A 97 -10.15 4.94 -11.71
N PHE A 98 -9.69 3.75 -11.32
CA PHE A 98 -8.27 3.42 -11.25
C PHE A 98 -7.93 2.21 -12.11
N ALA A 99 -6.65 2.05 -12.43
CA ALA A 99 -6.09 0.89 -13.09
C ALA A 99 -5.50 -0.08 -12.06
N ARG A 100 -5.64 -1.39 -12.29
CA ARG A 100 -5.02 -2.39 -11.42
C ARG A 100 -3.52 -2.49 -11.72
N GLY A 101 -2.72 -2.55 -10.67
CA GLY A 101 -1.27 -2.74 -10.76
C GLY A 101 -0.81 -3.94 -9.96
N GLU A 102 0.29 -4.54 -10.43
CA GLU A 102 1.02 -5.58 -9.73
C GLU A 102 2.35 -5.04 -9.24
N ALA A 103 2.74 -5.44 -8.03
CA ALA A 103 4.04 -5.08 -7.47
C ALA A 103 4.40 -6.02 -6.32
N VAL A 104 5.69 -6.26 -6.12
CA VAL A 104 6.24 -6.87 -4.91
C VAL A 104 7.34 -5.95 -4.41
N ASN A 105 7.22 -5.49 -3.17
CA ASN A 105 8.15 -4.55 -2.56
C ASN A 105 8.56 -5.04 -1.17
N ALA A 106 9.80 -4.77 -0.77
CA ALA A 106 10.30 -5.04 0.57
C ALA A 106 11.27 -3.95 1.02
N LEU A 107 11.19 -3.60 2.31
CA LEU A 107 12.05 -2.64 2.99
C LEU A 107 12.66 -3.32 4.21
N TYR A 108 13.97 -3.17 4.38
CA TYR A 108 14.63 -3.50 5.63
C TYR A 108 14.67 -2.27 6.53
N ILE A 109 14.23 -2.40 7.78
CA ILE A 109 14.18 -1.32 8.75
C ILE A 109 14.94 -1.69 10.03
N LYS A 110 15.56 -0.68 10.62
CA LYS A 110 16.33 -0.76 11.86
C LYS A 110 16.21 0.58 12.60
N ARG A 111 16.59 0.63 13.87
CA ARG A 111 16.74 1.91 14.56
C ARG A 111 17.87 2.72 13.93
N LEU A 112 17.68 4.04 13.86
CA LEU A 112 18.66 4.95 13.27
C LEU A 112 20.02 4.86 13.97
N ASP A 113 20.04 4.83 15.30
CA ASP A 113 21.30 4.74 16.06
C ASP A 113 22.07 3.46 15.77
N ASP A 114 21.37 2.34 15.58
CA ASP A 114 22.03 1.07 15.22
C ASP A 114 22.53 1.09 13.78
N ALA A 115 21.80 1.72 12.86
CA ALA A 115 22.23 1.87 11.48
C ALA A 115 23.49 2.76 11.38
N VAL A 116 23.53 3.86 12.14
CA VAL A 116 24.70 4.74 12.23
C VAL A 116 25.89 4.01 12.88
N ARG A 117 25.67 3.32 14.00
CA ARG A 117 26.71 2.54 14.69
C ARG A 117 27.33 1.49 13.76
N ASP A 118 26.49 0.79 13.02
CA ASP A 118 26.93 -0.34 12.19
C ASP A 118 27.40 0.11 10.80
N GLY A 119 27.34 1.41 10.49
CA GLY A 119 27.74 1.96 9.19
C GLY A 119 26.82 1.57 8.04
N ASP A 120 25.57 1.22 8.34
CA ASP A 120 24.57 0.81 7.36
C ASP A 120 24.19 1.99 6.44
N PRO A 121 23.97 1.76 5.13
CA PRO A 121 23.51 2.81 4.23
C PRO A 121 22.06 3.22 4.55
N ILE A 122 21.86 4.50 4.89
CA ILE A 122 20.55 5.06 5.25
C ILE A 122 19.93 5.73 4.02
N ARG A 123 18.75 5.27 3.60
CA ARG A 123 18.00 5.82 2.45
C ARG A 123 16.98 6.89 2.91
N PRO A 124 15.77 6.53 3.41
CA PRO A 124 14.94 7.46 4.18
C PRO A 124 14.91 7.09 5.68
N VAL A 125 14.57 8.07 6.51
CA VAL A 125 14.29 7.87 7.94
C VAL A 125 12.79 7.97 8.19
N ILE A 126 12.21 6.93 8.79
CA ILE A 126 10.80 6.92 9.20
C ILE A 126 10.68 7.66 10.53
N ARG A 127 10.03 8.82 10.52
CA ARG A 127 9.87 9.67 11.72
C ARG A 127 8.66 9.30 12.57
N SER A 128 7.56 8.91 11.93
CA SER A 128 6.36 8.42 12.59
C SER A 128 5.55 7.54 11.65
N THR A 129 4.69 6.72 12.23
CA THR A 129 3.66 5.97 11.50
C THR A 129 2.36 6.07 12.28
N MET A 130 1.25 6.26 11.58
CA MET A 130 -0.09 6.24 12.17
C MET A 130 -1.00 5.32 11.36
N ASN A 131 -2.09 4.89 11.97
CA ASN A 131 -3.21 4.20 11.33
C ASN A 131 -4.49 4.69 12.00
N SER A 132 -5.58 4.72 11.24
CA SER A 132 -6.92 5.00 11.75
C SER A 132 -7.92 4.24 10.89
N TYR A 133 -9.19 4.36 11.27
CA TYR A 133 -10.33 3.91 10.51
C TYR A 133 -11.23 5.11 10.24
N ASP A 134 -11.88 5.14 9.08
CA ASP A 134 -12.70 6.28 8.65
C ASP A 134 -14.01 6.41 9.45
N GLY A 135 -14.38 5.39 10.22
CA GLY A 135 -15.53 5.40 11.10
C GLY A 135 -16.83 5.12 10.35
N GLN A 136 -17.92 5.72 10.81
CA GLN A 136 -19.21 5.61 10.15
C GLN A 136 -19.30 6.66 9.04
N THR A 137 -19.42 6.20 7.80
CA THR A 137 -19.71 7.03 6.62
C THR A 137 -21.05 6.60 6.00
N SER A 138 -21.53 7.35 5.01
CA SER A 138 -22.83 7.09 4.37
C SER A 138 -22.87 5.73 3.64
N GLN A 139 -21.72 5.22 3.20
CA GLN A 139 -21.55 3.87 2.66
C GLN A 139 -20.16 3.35 3.02
N MET A 140 -20.03 2.03 3.17
CA MET A 140 -18.79 1.37 3.58
C MET A 140 -17.56 1.74 2.73
N ALA A 141 -17.74 2.01 1.43
CA ALA A 141 -16.66 2.34 0.51
C ALA A 141 -16.38 3.86 0.40
N ILE A 142 -17.14 4.72 1.09
CA ILE A 142 -16.96 6.17 1.04
C ILE A 142 -15.92 6.59 2.09
N PRO A 143 -14.84 7.28 1.68
CA PRO A 143 -13.81 7.76 2.60
C PRO A 143 -14.28 8.95 3.44
N SER A 144 -13.65 9.13 4.61
CA SER A 144 -13.90 10.28 5.51
C SER A 144 -12.76 11.29 5.48
N ALA A 145 -13.02 12.47 4.92
CA ALA A 145 -12.03 13.56 4.85
C ALA A 145 -11.54 13.99 6.25
N ALA A 146 -12.44 14.09 7.23
CA ALA A 146 -12.11 14.48 8.59
C ALA A 146 -11.22 13.45 9.29
N ALA A 147 -11.48 12.15 9.09
CA ALA A 147 -10.67 11.08 9.65
C ALA A 147 -9.26 11.09 9.06
N GLN A 148 -9.14 11.28 7.74
CA GLN A 148 -7.86 11.35 7.04
C GLN A 148 -7.06 12.59 7.46
N GLU A 149 -7.69 13.76 7.57
CA GLU A 149 -7.01 14.98 8.05
C GLU A 149 -6.47 14.78 9.47
N SER A 150 -7.30 14.24 10.38
CA SER A 150 -6.91 13.96 11.76
C SER A 150 -5.73 12.98 11.81
N LEU A 151 -5.77 11.90 11.02
CA LEU A 151 -4.69 10.93 10.91
C LEU A 151 -3.37 11.59 10.48
N ILE A 152 -3.43 12.39 9.40
CA ILE A 152 -2.27 13.09 8.84
C ILE A 152 -1.70 14.08 9.86
N ARG A 153 -2.55 14.88 10.50
CA ARG A 153 -2.15 15.86 11.52
C ARG A 153 -1.47 15.18 12.70
N ASN A 154 -2.04 14.08 13.20
CA ASN A 154 -1.46 13.31 14.30
C ASN A 154 -0.11 12.68 13.93
N ALA A 155 0.03 12.18 12.69
CA ALA A 155 1.30 11.65 12.22
C ALA A 155 2.41 12.72 12.22
N TYR A 156 2.10 13.93 11.74
CA TYR A 156 3.07 15.03 11.72
C TYR A 156 3.41 15.56 13.11
N THR A 157 2.40 15.76 13.97
CA THR A 157 2.62 16.17 15.36
C THR A 157 3.52 15.17 16.08
N ARG A 158 3.27 13.86 15.90
CA ARG A 158 4.11 12.80 16.49
C ARG A 158 5.53 12.77 15.95
N ALA A 159 5.73 13.17 14.69
CA ALA A 159 7.04 13.27 14.08
C ALA A 159 7.83 14.52 14.51
N GLY A 160 7.19 15.46 15.23
CA GLY A 160 7.76 16.74 15.62
C GLY A 160 7.86 17.74 14.47
N HIS A 161 7.10 17.54 13.37
CA HIS A 161 7.10 18.42 12.22
C HIS A 161 6.00 19.47 12.29
N THR A 162 6.35 20.72 12.00
CA THR A 162 5.37 21.79 11.72
C THR A 162 5.02 21.77 10.23
N SER A 163 3.85 22.32 9.88
CA SER A 163 3.31 22.33 8.52
C SER A 163 4.26 22.90 7.46
N LYS A 164 5.26 23.71 7.83
CA LYS A 164 6.22 24.32 6.91
C LYS A 164 7.38 23.41 6.47
N SER A 165 7.54 22.22 7.06
CA SER A 165 8.69 21.34 6.82
C SER A 165 8.44 20.19 5.82
N ILE A 166 7.30 20.22 5.12
CA ILE A 166 6.86 19.11 4.25
C ILE A 166 7.10 19.48 2.78
N VAL A 167 7.94 18.69 2.10
CA VAL A 167 8.31 18.94 0.70
C VAL A 167 7.51 18.07 -0.28
N VAL A 168 7.12 16.85 0.12
CA VAL A 168 6.36 15.92 -0.74
C VAL A 168 5.39 15.09 0.12
N SER A 169 4.12 15.04 -0.30
CA SER A 169 3.10 14.15 0.26
C SER A 169 2.70 13.12 -0.80
N CYS A 170 2.85 11.84 -0.50
CA CYS A 170 2.33 10.75 -1.34
C CYS A 170 0.90 10.46 -0.89
N ILE A 171 -0.09 10.75 -1.74
CA ILE A 171 -1.51 10.59 -1.44
C ILE A 171 -2.05 9.46 -2.31
N VAL A 172 -2.76 8.51 -1.70
CA VAL A 172 -3.51 7.48 -2.44
C VAL A 172 -4.87 8.06 -2.77
N ILE A 173 -5.15 8.23 -4.06
CA ILE A 173 -6.46 8.65 -4.55
C ILE A 173 -6.97 7.57 -5.48
N VAL A 174 -8.16 7.09 -5.17
CA VAL A 174 -8.92 6.19 -6.02
C VAL A 174 -10.03 7.02 -6.65
N PRO A 175 -9.92 7.42 -7.93
CA PRO A 175 -11.03 8.05 -8.62
C PRO A 175 -12.16 7.03 -8.74
N SER A 176 -13.42 7.43 -8.52
CA SER A 176 -14.55 6.50 -8.54
C SER A 176 -15.62 6.96 -9.52
N ASN A 177 -16.13 6.04 -10.34
CA ASN A 177 -17.36 6.25 -11.13
C ASN A 177 -18.64 5.91 -10.36
N ILE A 178 -18.52 5.23 -9.21
CA ILE A 178 -19.64 4.72 -8.40
C ILE A 178 -20.56 5.85 -7.95
N GLN A 179 -20.04 7.06 -7.82
CA GLN A 179 -20.84 8.25 -7.62
C GLN A 179 -20.25 9.35 -8.50
N LYS A 180 -21.05 9.92 -9.41
CA LYS A 180 -20.84 11.27 -9.97
C LYS A 180 -20.92 12.35 -8.86
N GLN A 181 -20.38 12.09 -7.68
CA GLN A 181 -20.03 13.15 -6.78
C GLN A 181 -18.84 13.82 -7.42
N ARG A 182 -19.07 15.04 -7.92
CA ARG A 182 -18.01 16.03 -8.11
C ARG A 182 -17.01 15.81 -6.97
N ILE A 183 -15.74 15.56 -7.29
CA ILE A 183 -14.65 15.59 -6.30
C ILE A 183 -15.00 16.71 -5.34
N ASP A 184 -15.30 16.37 -4.08
CA ASP A 184 -15.86 17.33 -3.14
C ASP A 184 -14.93 18.56 -3.21
N PRO A 185 -15.45 19.74 -3.60
CA PRO A 185 -14.63 20.94 -3.68
C PRO A 185 -13.86 21.14 -2.39
N ILE A 186 -14.34 20.64 -1.25
CA ILE A 186 -13.67 20.64 0.06
C ILE A 186 -12.54 19.61 0.12
N ALA A 187 -12.69 18.37 -0.37
CA ALA A 187 -11.58 17.40 -0.38
C ALA A 187 -10.47 17.80 -1.38
N MET A 188 -10.86 18.32 -2.55
CA MET A 188 -9.93 18.91 -3.52
C MET A 188 -9.31 20.18 -2.96
N LYS A 189 -10.08 21.07 -2.31
CA LYS A 189 -9.60 22.29 -1.67
C LYS A 189 -8.75 21.99 -0.44
N THR A 190 -8.97 20.92 0.32
CA THR A 190 -8.09 20.51 1.42
C THR A 190 -6.77 19.97 0.86
N CYS A 191 -6.80 19.13 -0.18
CA CYS A 191 -5.59 18.67 -0.86
C CYS A 191 -4.84 19.80 -1.59
N LEU A 192 -5.56 20.72 -2.25
CA LEU A 192 -5.01 21.87 -2.97
C LEU A 192 -4.62 23.03 -2.02
N GLU A 193 -5.30 23.23 -0.89
CA GLU A 193 -4.90 24.19 0.15
C GLU A 193 -3.70 23.65 0.93
N LEU A 194 -3.60 22.34 1.14
CA LEU A 194 -2.36 21.74 1.61
C LEU A 194 -1.25 22.00 0.58
N ARG A 195 -1.49 21.78 -0.72
CA ARG A 195 -0.53 22.11 -1.79
C ARG A 195 -0.19 23.61 -1.88
N ALA A 196 -1.16 24.51 -1.74
CA ALA A 196 -0.99 25.96 -1.90
C ALA A 196 -0.39 26.62 -0.64
N LYS A 197 -0.78 26.19 0.57
CA LYS A 197 -0.14 26.64 1.82
C LYS A 197 1.29 26.11 1.96
N LEU A 198 1.62 25.00 1.31
CA LEU A 198 2.99 24.45 1.26
C LEU A 198 3.87 25.10 0.18
N LEU A 199 3.31 25.48 -0.98
CA LEU A 199 4.10 26.11 -2.06
C LEU A 199 4.38 27.61 -1.86
N PHE A 200 3.57 28.35 -1.10
CA PHE A 200 3.75 29.79 -0.93
C PHE A 200 4.72 30.22 0.19
N SER A 201 5.32 29.28 0.94
CA SER A 201 6.32 29.60 1.98
C SER A 201 7.75 29.22 1.58
N ALA A 202 8.02 29.03 0.28
CA ALA A 202 9.35 28.70 -0.25
C ALA A 202 10.22 29.94 -0.60
N ASN A 203 9.75 31.16 -0.30
CA ASN A 203 10.55 32.39 -0.42
C ASN A 203 10.37 33.24 0.84
N THR A 204 11.12 32.93 1.90
CA THR A 204 11.73 33.88 2.86
C THR A 204 12.56 33.10 3.87
#